data_AF-A0A418VVH4-F1
#
_entry.id   AF-A0A418VVH4-F1
#
_cell.length_a   1.000
_cell.length_b   1.000
_cell.length_c   1.000
_cell.angle_alpha   90.00
_cell.angle_beta   90.00
_cell.angle_gamma   90.00
#
_symmetry.space_group_name_H-M   'P 1'
#
loop_
_entity.id
_entity.type
_entity.pdbx_description
1 polymer ?
#
loop_
_entity_poly.entity_id
_entity_poly.type
_entity_poly.pdbx_seq_one_letter_code
_entity_poly.pdbx_strand_id
1 'polypeptide(L)' 'MIDPQILRVRLSKLEAAKDELLTGKAVVSITDGGKAMTFSRAKLSDLNAEIMGLKSALGLARRRAIGVSFGR' A
#
# COMPACT_ATOMS: atom_id res chain seq x y z
N MET A 1 5.36 15.02 -13.70
CA MET A 1 6.13 14.17 -12.77
C MET A 1 5.35 14.09 -11.47
N ILE A 2 5.07 12.91 -10.94
CA ILE A 2 4.48 12.79 -9.59
C ILE A 2 5.64 12.84 -8.60
N ASP A 3 5.60 13.79 -7.66
CA ASP A 3 6.66 13.93 -6.67
C ASP A 3 6.79 12.66 -5.81
N PRO A 4 8.02 12.11 -5.67
CA PRO A 4 8.26 10.93 -4.84
C PRO A 4 7.90 11.17 -3.37
N GLN A 5 7.90 12.43 -2.93
CA GLN A 5 7.43 12.82 -1.60
C GLN A 5 5.93 12.61 -1.43
N ILE A 6 5.12 12.93 -2.44
CA ILE A 6 3.67 12.71 -2.41
C ILE A 6 3.37 11.21 -2.33
N LEU A 7 4.08 10.40 -3.11
CA LEU A 7 3.93 8.94 -3.09
C LEU A 7 4.31 8.33 -1.73
N ARG A 8 5.36 8.85 -1.06
CA ARG A 8 5.74 8.43 0.29
C ARG A 8 4.71 8.80 1.35
N VAL A 9 4.17 10.02 1.30
CA VAL A 9 3.12 10.46 2.21
C VAL A 9 1.87 9.61 2.04
N ARG A 10 1.48 9.33 0.78
CA ARG A 10 0.34 8.47 0.48
C ARG A 10 0.55 7.03 0.96
N LEU A 11 1.76 6.48 0.77
CA LEU A 11 2.14 5.17 1.30
C LEU A 11 1.97 5.10 2.82
N SER A 12 2.50 6.07 3.56
CA SER A 12 2.42 6.13 5.02
C SER A 12 0.97 6.18 5.52
N LYS A 13 0.11 6.97 4.87
CA LYS A 13 -1.33 7.03 5.19
C LYS A 13 -2.04 5.69 4.99
N LEU A 14 -1.74 4.98 3.89
CA LEU A 14 -2.34 3.67 3.62
C LEU A 14 -1.82 2.59 4.57
N GLU A 15 -0.55 2.64 4.97
CA GLU A 15 0.01 1.76 5.99
C GLU A 15 -0.64 2.00 7.36
N ALA A 16 -0.81 3.26 7.77
CA ALA A 16 -1.53 3.60 9.00
C ALA A 16 -3.00 3.13 8.96
N ALA A 17 -3.69 3.33 7.83
CA ALA A 17 -5.05 2.83 7.66
C ALA A 17 -5.14 1.30 7.74
N LYS A 18 -4.14 0.60 7.20
CA LYS A 18 -4.04 -0.86 7.32
C LYS A 18 -3.85 -1.27 8.77
N ASP A 19 -2.95 -0.63 9.51
CA ASP A 19 -2.71 -0.94 10.91
C ASP A 19 -3.98 -0.73 11.74
N GLU A 20 -4.71 0.36 11.52
CA GLU A 20 -6.00 0.63 12.18
C GLU A 20 -7.07 -0.44 11.89
N LEU A 21 -7.16 -0.91 10.64
CA LEU A 21 -8.06 -2.01 10.26
C LEU A 21 -7.64 -3.34 10.91
N LEU A 22 -6.34 -3.58 11.05
CA LEU A 22 -5.79 -4.74 11.74
C LEU A 22 -5.99 -4.66 13.27
N THR A 23 -5.95 -3.46 13.85
CA THR A 23 -6.13 -3.25 15.30
C THR A 23 -7.57 -3.50 15.76
N GLY A 24 -8.52 -3.57 14.82
CA GLY A 24 -9.92 -3.91 15.13
C GLY A 24 -10.95 -2.96 14.52
N LYS A 25 -10.54 -1.86 13.85
CA LYS A 25 -11.51 -1.02 13.15
C LYS A 25 -12.09 -1.75 11.93
N ALA A 26 -13.40 -1.66 11.75
CA ALA A 26 -14.07 -2.25 10.59
C ALA A 26 -13.88 -1.41 9.32
N VAL A 27 -13.79 -0.08 9.48
CA VAL A 27 -13.71 0.92 8.42
C VAL A 27 -12.79 2.06 8.85
N VAL A 28 -11.93 2.53 7.94
CA VAL A 28 -11.04 3.68 8.11
C VAL A 28 -11.17 4.59 6.90
N SER A 29 -11.30 5.90 7.13
CA SER A 29 -11.34 6.90 6.07
C SER A 29 -10.09 7.75 6.13
N ILE A 30 -9.39 7.90 5.00
CA ILE A 30 -8.22 8.78 4.87
C ILE A 30 -8.50 9.85 3.81
N THR A 31 -7.86 11.00 3.93
CA THR A 31 -7.92 12.06 2.93
C THR A 31 -6.63 12.10 2.12
N ASP A 32 -6.74 11.91 0.81
CA ASP A 32 -5.64 11.98 -0.15
C ASP A 32 -5.97 12.99 -1.26
N GLY A 33 -5.14 14.03 -1.42
CA GLY A 33 -5.32 15.04 -2.47
C GLY A 33 -6.69 15.73 -2.49
N GLY A 34 -7.33 15.90 -1.32
CA GLY A 34 -8.67 16.49 -1.20
C GLY A 34 -9.83 15.52 -1.44
N LYS A 35 -9.56 14.24 -1.68
CA LYS A 35 -10.58 13.18 -1.75
C LYS A 35 -10.53 12.32 -0.50
N ALA A 36 -11.69 12.12 0.12
CA ALA A 36 -11.85 11.12 1.16
C ALA A 36 -11.94 9.73 0.51
N MET A 37 -11.07 8.82 0.93
CA MET A 37 -11.07 7.41 0.54
C MET A 37 -11.39 6.57 1.77
N THR A 38 -12.37 5.69 1.64
CA THR A 38 -12.82 4.82 2.72
C THR A 38 -12.40 3.39 2.45
N PHE A 39 -11.68 2.80 3.40
CA PHE A 39 -11.19 1.44 3.37
C PHE A 39 -11.90 0.60 4.42
N SER A 40 -12.33 -0.60 4.04
CA SER A 40 -12.95 -1.56 4.95
C SER A 40 -12.06 -2.79 5.11
N ARG A 41 -12.16 -3.43 6.27
CA ARG A 41 -11.46 -4.69 6.57
C ARG A 41 -11.79 -5.80 5.58
N ALA A 42 -12.98 -5.78 4.96
CA ALA A 42 -13.35 -6.74 3.91
C ALA A 42 -12.53 -6.57 2.61
N LYS A 43 -11.99 -5.38 2.36
CA LYS A 43 -11.19 -5.02 1.18
C LYS A 43 -9.70 -4.82 1.50
N LEU A 44 -9.22 -5.47 2.55
CA LEU A 44 -7.82 -5.36 2.99
C LEU A 44 -6.84 -5.91 1.94
N SER A 45 -7.28 -6.86 1.11
CA SER A 45 -6.54 -7.34 -0.07
C SER A 45 -6.30 -6.23 -1.10
N ASP A 46 -7.32 -5.43 -1.41
CA ASP A 46 -7.20 -4.30 -2.35
C ASP A 46 -6.26 -3.23 -1.79
N LEU A 47 -6.36 -2.93 -0.49
CA LEU A 47 -5.47 -2.00 0.21
C LEU A 47 -4.01 -2.45 0.12
N ASN A 48 -3.73 -3.75 0.33
CA ASN A 48 -2.39 -4.30 0.19
C ASN A 48 -1.87 -4.22 -1.25
N ALA A 49 -2.72 -4.43 -2.25
CA ALA A 49 -2.35 -4.32 -3.66
C ALA A 49 -1.98 -2.86 -4.01
N GLU A 50 -2.73 -1.87 -3.51
CA GLU A 50 -2.45 -0.45 -3.74
C GLU A 50 -1.13 -0.04 -3.06
N ILE A 51 -0.89 -0.47 -1.82
CA ILE A 51 0.39 -0.27 -1.10
C ILE A 51 1.54 -0.88 -1.91
N MET A 52 1.36 -2.09 -2.47
CA MET A 52 2.40 -2.76 -3.25
C MET A 52 2.67 -2.04 -4.59
N GLY A 53 1.64 -1.51 -5.23
CA GLY A 53 1.75 -0.65 -6.41
C GLY A 53 2.52 0.63 -6.13
N LEU A 54 2.22 1.31 -5.01
CA LEU A 54 2.94 2.52 -4.58
C LEU A 54 4.40 2.23 -4.21
N LYS A 55 4.67 1.12 -3.51
CA LYS A 55 6.05 0.68 -3.23
C LYS A 55 6.81 0.40 -4.53
N SER A 56 6.15 -0.17 -5.54
CA SER A 56 6.75 -0.41 -6.86
C SER A 56 7.07 0.90 -7.59
N ALA A 57 6.13 1.86 -7.59
CA ALA A 57 6.34 3.18 -8.17
C ALA A 57 7.47 3.97 -7.48
N LEU A 58 7.65 3.78 -6.18
CA LEU A 58 8.74 4.36 -5.39
C LEU A 58 10.09 3.61 -5.54
N GLY A 59 10.14 2.50 -6.28
CA GLY A 59 11.33 1.64 -6.35
C GLY A 59 11.64 0.90 -5.05
N LEU A 60 10.72 0.92 -4.08
CA LEU A 60 10.78 0.20 -2.79
C LEU A 60 10.25 -1.23 -2.88
N ALA A 61 9.72 -1.65 -4.04
CA ALA A 61 9.31 -3.03 -4.25
C ALA A 61 10.53 -3.95 -4.16
N ARG A 62 10.47 -4.89 -3.20
CA ARG A 62 11.46 -5.94 -3.05
C ARG A 62 11.51 -6.71 -4.36
N ARG A 63 12.63 -6.64 -5.08
CA ARG A 63 12.92 -7.56 -6.20
C ARG A 63 12.69 -8.97 -5.67
N ARG A 64 11.65 -9.65 -6.13
CA ARG A 64 11.51 -11.09 -5.90
C ARG A 64 12.77 -11.71 -6.49
N ALA A 65 13.63 -12.28 -5.66
CA ALA A 65 14.71 -13.12 -6.13
C ALA A 65 14.02 -14.25 -6.91
N ILE A 66 14.09 -14.19 -8.23
CA ILE A 66 13.75 -15.32 -9.08
C ILE A 66 14.82 -16.34 -8.73
N GLY A 67 14.47 -17.29 -7.86
CA GLY A 67 15.31 -18.45 -7.62
C GLY A 67 15.51 -19.12 -8.96
N VAL A 68 16.68 -18.93 -9.57
CA VAL A 68 17.13 -19.73 -10.70
C VAL A 68 17.25 -21.16 -10.18
N SER A 69 16.23 -21.97 -10.45
CA SER A 69 16.33 -23.41 -10.30
C SER A 69 17.24 -23.90 -11.42
N PHE A 70 18.51 -24.13 -11.10
CA PHE A 70 19.38 -24.94 -11.94
C PHE A 70 18.90 -26.39 -11.82
N GLY A 71 17.89 -26.73 -12.62
CA GLY A 71 17.46 -28.11 -12.82
C GLY A 71 18.62 -28.92 -13.38
N ARG A 72 18.93 -30.01 -12.68
CA ARG A 72 19.92 -31.03 -13.02
C ARG A 72 19.42 -31.93 -14.15
#